data_AF-A0A7C2AN88-F1
#
_entry.id   AF-A0A7C2AN88-F1
#
_cell.length_a   1.000
_cell.length_b   1.000
_cell.length_c   1.000
_cell.angle_alpha   90.00
_cell.angle_beta   90.00
_cell.angle_gamma   90.00
#
_symmetry.space_group_name_H-M   'P 1'
#
loop_
_entity.id
_entity.type
_entity.pdbx_description
1 polymer ?
#
loop_
_entity_poly.entity_id
_entity_poly.type
_entity_poly.pdbx_seq_one_letter_code
_entity_poly.pdbx_strand_id
1 'polypeptide(L)'
;MSDVLLLRHAKSDWSVEVDDFNRPLNNRGKRSAQRIGEWLKTHDLVPEQVWVSTAKRTMETAEKTLKAMELPTSLIKPIPELYEASSFMVLDVILKARKNVGLTLIIGHNPGMEMALLDLVADQLPDFGDDKTLPTATLAHLRFEENQVSLVELIRPKNLPKKFPVWRDNQLSYDDRPAYYYQQSGVIPYRWDNEQLQVLLVTKRDREKWGIPKGIIEPGLSAIESAAKEAMEEAGAIGEIYPDALGRYQQNKWGGTCDITVYPMHVTELADDTHWESDKRLRQWFLVDAALRTLTKPELVAMIRALTKRVQKQS
;
A
#
# COMPACT_ATOMS: atom_id res chain seq x y z
N MET A 1 -29.44 -1.15 14.65
CA MET A 1 -28.38 -0.14 14.60
C MET A 1 -27.34 -0.60 13.60
N SER A 2 -26.93 0.26 12.67
CA SER A 2 -25.83 -0.02 11.74
C SER A 2 -25.07 1.24 11.40
N ASP A 3 -23.77 1.10 11.13
CA ASP A 3 -22.87 2.20 10.81
C ASP A 3 -22.41 2.11 9.34
N VAL A 4 -22.26 3.26 8.70
CA VAL A 4 -21.71 3.40 7.34
C VAL A 4 -20.68 4.52 7.34
N LEU A 5 -19.53 4.25 6.71
CA LEU A 5 -18.49 5.24 6.51
C LEU A 5 -18.55 5.78 5.08
N LEU A 6 -18.46 7.10 4.93
CA LEU A 6 -18.52 7.79 3.66
C LEU A 6 -17.26 8.65 3.49
N LEU A 7 -16.40 8.32 2.54
CA LEU A 7 -15.11 8.99 2.31
C LEU A 7 -15.03 9.56 0.89
N ARG A 8 -14.98 10.88 0.75
CA ARG A 8 -14.65 11.48 -0.55
C ARG A 8 -13.22 11.12 -0.95
N HIS A 9 -12.99 10.83 -2.23
CA HIS A 9 -11.64 10.59 -2.73
C HIS A 9 -10.62 11.68 -2.31
N ALA A 10 -9.37 11.25 -2.15
CA ALA A 10 -8.27 12.16 -1.81
C ALA A 10 -7.86 13.04 -3.00
N LYS A 11 -7.03 14.05 -2.75
CA LYS A 11 -6.65 15.04 -3.76
C LYS A 11 -5.95 14.38 -4.97
N SER A 12 -6.53 14.54 -6.16
CA SER A 12 -5.98 14.06 -7.43
C SER A 12 -4.83 14.93 -7.96
N ASP A 13 -4.08 14.38 -8.91
CA ASP A 13 -2.96 15.04 -9.58
C ASP A 13 -3.36 15.63 -10.94
N TRP A 14 -3.31 16.95 -11.06
CA TRP A 14 -3.70 17.66 -12.29
C TRP A 14 -2.53 17.93 -13.23
N SER A 15 -1.28 17.62 -12.84
CA SER A 15 -0.11 17.85 -13.70
C SER A 15 0.20 16.68 -14.64
N VAL A 16 -0.59 15.60 -14.59
CA VAL A 16 -0.40 14.42 -15.44
C VAL A 16 -1.41 14.49 -16.59
N GLU A 17 -0.92 14.39 -17.83
CA GLU A 17 -1.76 14.36 -19.02
C GLU A 17 -2.42 12.99 -19.21
N VAL A 18 -3.55 12.80 -18.51
CA VAL A 18 -4.44 11.64 -18.64
C VAL A 18 -5.89 12.12 -18.59
N ASP A 19 -6.82 11.29 -19.06
CA ASP A 19 -8.25 11.58 -18.92
C ASP A 19 -8.68 11.64 -17.43
N ASP A 20 -9.83 12.27 -17.15
CA ASP A 20 -10.31 12.48 -15.78
C ASP A 20 -10.41 11.17 -14.99
N PHE A 21 -10.93 10.12 -15.62
CA PHE A 21 -11.17 8.83 -15.00
C PHE A 21 -9.85 8.17 -14.56
N ASN A 22 -8.82 8.27 -15.39
CA ASN A 22 -7.48 7.75 -15.13
C ASN A 22 -6.57 8.69 -14.33
N ARG A 23 -7.08 9.82 -13.82
CA ARG A 23 -6.29 10.75 -13.02
C ARG A 23 -5.88 10.14 -11.67
N PRO A 24 -4.56 10.06 -11.35
CA PRO A 24 -4.08 9.47 -10.10
C PRO A 24 -4.19 10.44 -8.91
N LEU A 25 -3.85 9.98 -7.71
CA LEU A 25 -3.63 10.86 -6.56
C LEU A 25 -2.27 11.55 -6.64
N ASN A 26 -2.22 12.81 -6.17
CA ASN A 26 -0.93 13.45 -5.90
C ASN A 26 -0.36 13.00 -4.53
N ASN A 27 0.88 13.39 -4.24
CA ASN A 27 1.56 13.03 -2.99
C ASN A 27 0.79 13.47 -1.73
N ARG A 28 0.15 14.65 -1.75
CA ARG A 28 -0.68 15.14 -0.65
C ARG A 28 -1.94 14.28 -0.47
N GLY A 29 -2.60 13.90 -1.56
CA GLY A 29 -3.76 13.03 -1.56
C GLY A 29 -3.45 11.65 -0.99
N LYS A 30 -2.37 11.02 -1.47
CA LYS A 30 -1.88 9.73 -0.95
C LYS A 30 -1.65 9.81 0.57
N ARG A 31 -1.06 10.90 1.05
CA ARG A 31 -0.82 11.12 2.48
C ARG A 31 -2.09 11.37 3.29
N SER A 32 -3.05 12.12 2.75
CA SER A 32 -4.36 12.30 3.41
C SER A 32 -5.12 10.99 3.56
N ALA A 33 -5.16 10.15 2.52
CA ALA A 33 -5.81 8.84 2.57
C ALA A 33 -5.18 7.93 3.65
N GLN A 34 -3.85 7.90 3.72
CA GLN A 34 -3.14 7.16 4.76
C GLN A 34 -3.47 7.64 6.17
N ARG A 35 -3.59 8.96 6.39
CA ARG A 35 -3.95 9.52 7.71
C ARG A 35 -5.38 9.17 8.11
N ILE A 36 -6.30 9.11 7.15
CA ILE A 36 -7.66 8.62 7.40
C ILE A 36 -7.64 7.13 7.76
N GLY A 37 -6.88 6.31 7.04
CA GLY A 37 -6.71 4.90 7.38
C GLY A 37 -6.14 4.69 8.79
N GLU A 38 -5.08 5.40 9.14
CA GLU A 38 -4.51 5.35 10.49
C GLU A 38 -5.52 5.75 11.57
N TRP A 39 -6.28 6.81 11.30
CA TRP A 39 -7.32 7.27 12.23
C TRP A 39 -8.43 6.21 12.38
N LEU A 40 -8.91 5.61 11.29
CA LEU A 40 -9.89 4.52 11.34
C LEU A 40 -9.39 3.32 12.16
N LYS A 41 -8.12 2.92 11.97
CA LYS A 41 -7.48 1.82 12.71
C LYS A 41 -7.42 2.11 14.21
N THR A 42 -7.06 3.33 14.59
CA THR A 42 -6.91 3.73 16.01
C THR A 42 -8.23 3.96 16.73
N HIS A 43 -9.35 4.02 16.00
CA HIS A 43 -10.71 4.19 16.54
C HIS A 43 -11.56 2.90 16.40
N ASP A 44 -10.92 1.77 16.08
CA ASP A 44 -11.57 0.46 15.89
C ASP A 44 -12.70 0.45 14.84
N LEU A 45 -12.66 1.37 13.87
CA LEU A 45 -13.61 1.48 12.75
C LEU A 45 -13.12 0.65 11.56
N VAL A 46 -13.11 -0.67 11.71
CA VAL A 46 -12.59 -1.62 10.72
C VAL A 46 -13.68 -2.02 9.72
N PRO A 47 -13.60 -1.63 8.44
CA PRO A 47 -14.58 -2.03 7.43
C PRO A 47 -14.37 -3.49 7.01
N GLU A 48 -15.47 -4.23 6.86
CA GLU A 48 -15.47 -5.59 6.27
C GLU A 48 -15.49 -5.56 4.74
N GLN A 49 -15.80 -4.40 4.16
CA GLN A 49 -15.79 -4.17 2.72
C GLN A 49 -15.70 -2.69 2.40
N VAL A 50 -15.10 -2.39 1.26
CA VAL A 50 -14.90 -1.03 0.77
C VAL A 50 -15.51 -0.88 -0.61
N TRP A 51 -16.59 -0.13 -0.73
CA TRP A 51 -17.32 0.09 -1.98
C TRP A 51 -16.76 1.34 -2.67
N VAL A 52 -16.20 1.20 -3.86
CA VAL A 52 -15.33 2.24 -4.44
C VAL A 52 -15.72 2.52 -5.88
N SER A 53 -15.87 3.80 -6.25
CA SER A 53 -15.95 4.20 -7.66
C SER A 53 -14.72 3.70 -8.43
N THR A 54 -14.92 3.24 -9.67
CA THR A 54 -13.85 2.65 -10.50
C THR A 54 -12.79 3.63 -10.97
N ALA A 55 -12.96 4.94 -10.78
CA ALA A 55 -11.94 5.93 -11.15
C ALA A 55 -10.61 5.72 -10.40
N LYS A 56 -9.50 6.03 -11.07
CA LYS A 56 -8.16 5.75 -10.52
C LYS A 56 -7.91 6.41 -9.16
N ARG A 57 -8.31 7.68 -9.00
CA ARG A 57 -8.16 8.42 -7.74
C ARG A 57 -8.95 7.82 -6.56
N THR A 58 -10.12 7.23 -6.81
CA THR A 58 -10.93 6.58 -5.75
C THR A 58 -10.34 5.24 -5.38
N MET A 59 -9.92 4.45 -6.37
CA MET A 59 -9.19 3.19 -6.15
C MET A 59 -7.89 3.40 -5.38
N GLU A 60 -7.05 4.37 -5.80
CA GLU A 60 -5.83 4.72 -5.06
C GLU A 60 -6.14 5.25 -3.65
N THR A 61 -7.25 5.96 -3.44
CA THR A 61 -7.66 6.41 -2.10
C THR A 61 -7.96 5.20 -1.23
N ALA A 62 -8.75 4.24 -1.72
CA ALA A 62 -9.10 3.01 -1.02
C ALA A 62 -7.86 2.20 -0.65
N GLU A 63 -6.96 1.96 -1.60
CA GLU A 63 -5.71 1.23 -1.36
C GLU A 63 -4.85 1.90 -0.28
N LYS A 64 -4.69 3.22 -0.34
CA LYS A 64 -3.85 3.95 0.62
C LYS A 64 -4.46 3.97 2.01
N THR A 65 -5.79 4.07 2.11
CA THR A 65 -6.54 3.95 3.37
C THR A 65 -6.36 2.55 3.96
N LEU A 66 -6.68 1.49 3.20
CA LEU A 66 -6.60 0.11 3.69
C LEU A 66 -5.19 -0.31 4.08
N LYS A 67 -4.18 0.06 3.29
CA LYS A 67 -2.79 -0.25 3.64
C LYS A 67 -2.35 0.43 4.93
N ALA A 68 -2.78 1.67 5.19
CA ALA A 68 -2.49 2.32 6.48
C ALA A 68 -3.24 1.67 7.66
N MET A 69 -4.40 1.08 7.40
CA MET A 69 -5.12 0.24 8.36
C MET A 69 -4.50 -1.15 8.53
N GLU A 70 -3.47 -1.50 7.75
CA GLU A 70 -2.93 -2.86 7.64
C GLU A 70 -3.96 -3.91 7.20
N LEU A 71 -4.94 -3.48 6.39
CA LEU A 71 -5.96 -4.34 5.80
C LEU A 71 -5.63 -4.69 4.36
N PRO A 72 -6.02 -5.89 3.88
CA PRO A 72 -5.79 -6.30 2.50
C PRO A 72 -6.66 -5.51 1.52
N THR A 73 -6.15 -5.23 0.33
CA THR A 73 -6.90 -4.54 -0.73
C THR A 73 -7.99 -5.41 -1.36
N SER A 74 -8.06 -6.70 -1.03
CA SER A 74 -9.14 -7.61 -1.47
C SER A 74 -10.52 -7.22 -0.90
N LEU A 75 -10.57 -6.36 0.11
CA LEU A 75 -11.82 -5.79 0.65
C LEU A 75 -12.47 -4.78 -0.32
N ILE A 76 -11.74 -4.31 -1.33
CA ILE A 76 -12.25 -3.35 -2.32
C ILE A 76 -13.24 -4.05 -3.25
N LYS A 77 -14.47 -3.52 -3.29
CA LYS A 77 -15.55 -3.88 -4.21
C LYS A 77 -15.80 -2.69 -5.15
N PRO A 78 -15.41 -2.78 -6.43
CA PRO A 78 -15.65 -1.71 -7.39
C PRO A 78 -17.16 -1.54 -7.67
N ILE A 79 -17.66 -0.31 -7.57
CA ILE A 79 -19.05 0.08 -7.84
C ILE A 79 -19.02 1.16 -8.93
N PRO A 80 -19.18 0.81 -10.22
CA PRO A 80 -19.13 1.76 -11.33
C PRO A 80 -20.09 2.95 -11.19
N GLU A 81 -21.27 2.71 -10.61
CA GLU A 81 -22.34 3.70 -10.39
C GLU A 81 -21.94 4.84 -9.45
N LEU A 82 -20.85 4.68 -8.69
CA LEU A 82 -20.30 5.75 -7.86
C LEU A 82 -19.48 6.78 -8.64
N TYR A 83 -19.13 6.52 -9.91
CA TYR A 83 -18.49 7.53 -10.77
C TYR A 83 -19.52 8.54 -11.28
N GLU A 84 -19.28 9.83 -11.04
CA GLU A 84 -20.21 10.92 -11.40
C GLU A 84 -21.65 10.73 -10.87
N ALA A 85 -21.78 10.02 -9.75
CA ALA A 85 -23.06 9.73 -9.11
C ALA A 85 -23.80 11.00 -8.68
N SER A 86 -25.13 11.01 -8.86
CA SER A 86 -26.00 12.01 -8.25
C SER A 86 -26.19 11.74 -6.75
N SER A 87 -26.74 12.69 -5.99
CA SER A 87 -27.06 12.47 -4.56
C SER A 87 -27.99 11.28 -4.37
N PHE A 88 -29.01 11.13 -5.22
CA PHE A 88 -29.93 10.00 -5.20
C PHE A 88 -29.22 8.64 -5.34
N MET A 89 -28.28 8.54 -6.28
CA MET A 89 -27.50 7.29 -6.47
C MET A 89 -26.62 7.01 -5.26
N VAL A 90 -25.96 8.03 -4.69
CA VAL A 90 -25.14 7.85 -3.48
C VAL A 90 -25.99 7.46 -2.29
N LEU A 91 -27.18 8.05 -2.10
CA LEU A 91 -28.13 7.67 -1.06
C LEU A 91 -28.56 6.20 -1.20
N ASP A 92 -28.90 5.74 -2.40
CA ASP A 92 -29.23 4.34 -2.64
C ASP A 92 -28.05 3.40 -2.25
N VAL A 93 -26.82 3.78 -2.58
CA VAL A 93 -25.62 3.03 -2.18
C VAL A 93 -25.45 3.02 -0.65
N ILE A 94 -25.65 4.14 0.04
CA ILE A 94 -25.61 4.23 1.52
C ILE A 94 -26.69 3.32 2.15
N LEU A 95 -27.92 3.37 1.62
CA LEU A 95 -29.05 2.57 2.11
C LEU A 95 -28.92 1.08 1.80
N LYS A 96 -28.15 0.71 0.76
CA LYS A 96 -27.71 -0.67 0.52
C LYS A 96 -26.62 -1.07 1.50
N ALA A 97 -25.62 -0.20 1.70
CA ALA A 97 -24.49 -0.44 2.59
C ALA A 97 -24.94 -0.70 4.05
N ARG A 98 -25.92 0.06 4.54
CA ARG A 98 -26.45 -0.08 5.91
C ARG A 98 -27.10 -1.44 6.21
N LYS A 99 -27.47 -2.20 5.16
CA LYS A 99 -28.12 -3.53 5.27
C LYS A 99 -27.09 -4.67 5.32
N ASN A 100 -25.82 -4.38 5.08
CA ASN A 100 -24.78 -5.39 5.16
C ASN A 100 -24.52 -5.78 6.61
N VAL A 101 -24.06 -7.02 6.79
CA VAL A 101 -23.42 -7.43 8.03
C VAL A 101 -22.05 -6.74 8.07
N GLY A 102 -21.76 -6.02 9.16
CA GLY A 102 -20.49 -5.32 9.35
C GLY A 102 -20.42 -3.91 8.76
N LEU A 103 -19.31 -3.22 9.06
CA LEU A 103 -19.06 -1.84 8.66
C LEU A 103 -18.67 -1.77 7.18
N THR A 104 -19.31 -0.87 6.43
CA THR A 104 -19.00 -0.62 5.00
C THR A 104 -18.41 0.77 4.83
N LEU A 105 -17.27 0.86 4.13
CA LEU A 105 -16.65 2.13 3.72
C LEU A 105 -16.96 2.42 2.25
N ILE A 106 -17.62 3.54 1.97
CA ILE A 106 -17.97 3.98 0.61
C ILE A 106 -17.02 5.10 0.18
N ILE A 107 -16.44 4.98 -1.01
CA ILE A 107 -15.50 5.95 -1.57
C ILE A 107 -15.93 6.42 -2.97
N GLY A 108 -16.17 7.72 -3.12
CA GLY A 108 -16.69 8.31 -4.36
C GLY A 108 -16.28 9.78 -4.57
N HIS A 109 -17.15 10.54 -5.24
CA HIS A 109 -16.88 11.91 -5.70
C HIS A 109 -17.94 12.93 -5.26
N ASN A 110 -17.53 14.20 -5.19
CA ASN A 110 -18.48 15.32 -5.17
C ASN A 110 -18.92 15.64 -6.61
N PRO A 111 -20.10 16.26 -6.81
CA PRO A 111 -21.00 16.78 -5.77
C PRO A 111 -21.90 15.73 -5.11
N GLY A 112 -22.10 14.55 -5.73
CA GLY A 112 -23.06 13.55 -5.27
C GLY A 112 -22.92 13.16 -3.80
N MET A 113 -21.70 12.91 -3.31
CA MET A 113 -21.47 12.55 -1.91
C MET A 113 -21.78 13.68 -0.92
N GLU A 114 -21.42 14.91 -1.26
CA GLU A 114 -21.66 16.08 -0.41
C GLU A 114 -23.14 16.39 -0.30
N MET A 115 -23.86 16.34 -1.42
CA MET A 115 -25.31 16.52 -1.46
C MET A 115 -26.03 15.41 -0.70
N ALA A 116 -25.65 14.14 -0.89
CA ALA A 116 -26.24 13.02 -0.14
C ALA A 116 -26.00 13.15 1.38
N LEU A 117 -24.83 13.64 1.80
CA LEU A 117 -24.56 13.91 3.22
C LEU A 117 -25.47 15.03 3.75
N LEU A 118 -25.63 16.12 3.00
CA LEU A 118 -26.53 17.21 3.37
C LEU A 118 -27.98 16.74 3.46
N ASP A 119 -28.44 15.92 2.50
CA ASP A 119 -29.80 15.36 2.50
C ASP A 119 -30.09 14.50 3.74
N LEU A 120 -29.07 13.89 4.35
CA LEU A 120 -29.22 13.03 5.53
C LEU A 120 -29.08 13.77 6.86
N VAL A 121 -28.11 14.68 6.98
CA VAL A 121 -27.62 15.18 8.29
C VAL A 121 -27.20 16.67 8.27
N ALA A 122 -27.78 17.49 7.38
CA ALA A 122 -27.39 18.91 7.24
C ALA A 122 -27.40 19.70 8.56
N ASP A 123 -28.38 19.45 9.44
CA ASP A 123 -28.56 20.10 10.73
C ASP A 123 -27.56 19.64 11.80
N GLN A 124 -26.81 18.57 11.53
CA GLN A 124 -25.83 17.98 12.45
C GLN A 124 -24.38 18.29 12.05
N LEU A 125 -24.17 18.97 10.92
CA LEU A 125 -22.83 19.27 10.41
C LEU A 125 -22.10 20.26 11.33
N PRO A 126 -20.86 19.95 11.75
CA PRO A 126 -20.07 20.89 12.52
C PRO A 126 -19.60 22.06 11.65
N ASP A 127 -19.54 23.26 12.25
CA ASP A 127 -18.95 24.43 11.61
C ASP A 127 -17.42 24.33 11.62
N PHE A 128 -16.82 24.30 10.44
CA PHE A 128 -15.36 24.29 10.25
C PHE A 128 -14.78 25.66 9.91
N GLY A 129 -15.60 26.72 9.89
CA GLY A 129 -15.20 28.07 9.49
C GLY A 129 -14.83 28.19 8.02
N ASP A 130 -15.32 27.28 7.16
CA ASP A 130 -15.15 27.32 5.71
C ASP A 130 -16.43 26.86 4.98
N ASP A 131 -16.51 27.14 3.68
CA ASP A 131 -17.68 26.89 2.82
C ASP A 131 -17.77 25.45 2.29
N LYS A 132 -16.86 24.57 2.71
CA LYS A 132 -16.75 23.21 2.16
C LYS A 132 -17.36 22.27 3.15
N THR A 133 -18.34 21.47 2.77
CA THR A 133 -18.89 20.45 3.68
C THR A 133 -18.00 19.20 3.62
N LEU A 134 -17.71 18.72 2.42
CA LEU A 134 -16.98 17.47 2.19
C LEU A 134 -15.74 17.68 1.29
N PRO A 135 -14.66 18.35 1.75
CA PRO A 135 -13.43 18.47 0.97
C PRO A 135 -12.74 17.11 0.76
N THR A 136 -11.74 17.03 -0.13
CA THR A 136 -11.05 15.77 -0.48
C THR A 136 -10.54 15.00 0.73
N ALA A 137 -10.73 13.68 0.74
CA ALA A 137 -10.39 12.77 1.85
C ALA A 137 -11.12 13.05 3.17
N THR A 138 -12.25 13.78 3.16
CA THR A 138 -13.11 13.90 4.36
C THR A 138 -13.94 12.64 4.52
N LEU A 139 -13.94 12.10 5.74
CA LEU A 139 -14.69 10.92 6.16
C LEU A 139 -15.88 11.35 7.01
N ALA A 140 -17.10 10.93 6.66
CA ALA A 140 -18.26 11.01 7.51
C ALA A 140 -18.59 9.61 8.06
N HIS A 141 -18.85 9.53 9.36
CA HIS A 141 -19.36 8.33 10.01
C HIS A 141 -20.84 8.52 10.30
N LEU A 142 -21.68 7.76 9.60
CA LEU A 142 -23.13 7.80 9.70
C LEU A 142 -23.63 6.60 10.50
N ARG A 143 -24.58 6.85 11.39
CA ARG A 143 -25.23 5.83 12.21
C ARG A 143 -26.72 5.81 11.95
N PHE A 144 -27.24 4.61 11.69
CA PHE A 144 -28.65 4.37 11.40
C PHE A 144 -29.30 3.61 12.55
N GLU A 145 -30.35 4.21 13.11
CA GLU A 145 -31.16 3.65 14.20
C GLU A 145 -32.64 3.77 13.82
N GLU A 146 -33.29 2.63 13.61
CA GLU A 146 -34.68 2.56 13.15
C GLU A 146 -34.93 3.41 11.89
N ASN A 147 -35.60 4.56 12.05
CA ASN A 147 -35.92 5.52 10.99
C ASN A 147 -35.11 6.82 11.07
N GLN A 148 -34.08 6.88 11.91
CA GLN A 148 -33.21 8.04 12.08
C GLN A 148 -31.79 7.78 11.58
N VAL A 149 -31.15 8.86 11.13
CA VAL A 149 -29.73 8.89 10.77
C VAL A 149 -29.05 9.98 11.60
N SER A 150 -27.90 9.65 12.16
CA SER A 150 -27.05 10.60 12.87
C SER A 150 -25.65 10.64 12.30
N LEU A 151 -25.06 11.83 12.29
CA LEU A 151 -23.64 12.04 12.04
C LEU A 151 -22.89 11.82 13.35
N VAL A 152 -22.18 10.70 13.45
CA VAL A 152 -21.34 10.41 14.62
C VAL A 152 -20.15 11.36 14.64
N GLU A 153 -19.48 11.48 13.49
CA GLU A 153 -18.33 12.37 13.33
C GLU A 153 -18.02 12.68 11.86
N LEU A 154 -17.36 13.82 11.65
CA LEU A 154 -16.90 14.29 10.34
C LEU A 154 -15.41 14.65 10.40
N ILE A 155 -14.58 13.78 9.84
CA ILE A 155 -13.13 13.82 9.99
C ILE A 155 -12.49 14.39 8.73
N ARG A 156 -11.77 15.51 8.89
CA ARG A 156 -10.95 16.11 7.83
C ARG A 156 -9.48 15.75 8.04
N PRO A 157 -8.76 15.30 7.01
CA PRO A 157 -7.33 15.00 7.13
C PRO A 157 -6.51 16.18 7.63
N LYS A 158 -6.92 17.44 7.36
CA LYS A 158 -6.20 18.62 7.85
C LYS A 158 -6.17 18.71 9.39
N ASN A 159 -7.14 18.10 10.08
CA ASN A 159 -7.29 18.12 11.53
C ASN A 159 -6.63 16.93 12.24
N LEU A 160 -6.14 15.94 11.50
CA LEU A 160 -5.46 14.77 12.07
C LEU A 160 -3.98 15.08 12.41
N PRO A 161 -3.31 14.23 13.21
CA PRO A 161 -1.85 14.28 13.34
C PRO A 161 -1.14 14.17 11.98
N LYS A 162 0.00 14.87 11.79
CA LYS A 162 0.77 14.80 10.53
C LYS A 162 1.62 13.54 10.41
N LYS A 163 2.09 13.01 11.55
CA LYS A 163 2.89 11.80 11.68
C LYS A 163 2.03 10.61 12.07
N PHE A 164 2.54 9.42 11.83
CA PHE A 164 1.87 8.15 12.07
C PHE A 164 2.42 7.50 13.33
N PRO A 165 1.56 6.97 14.22
CA PRO A 165 2.01 6.15 15.34
C PRO A 165 2.65 4.86 14.81
N VAL A 166 3.82 4.51 15.33
CA VAL A 166 4.53 3.27 15.00
C VAL A 166 4.99 2.63 16.29
N TRP A 167 4.61 1.36 16.49
CA TRP A 167 5.04 0.59 17.65
C TRP A 167 6.28 -0.21 17.31
N ARG A 168 7.36 -0.02 18.08
CA ARG A 168 8.61 -0.80 17.99
C ARG A 168 9.01 -1.22 19.39
N ASP A 169 9.25 -2.51 19.62
CA ASP A 169 9.67 -3.04 20.93
C ASP A 169 8.82 -2.54 22.11
N ASN A 170 7.49 -2.54 21.93
CA ASN A 170 6.50 -2.00 22.87
C ASN A 170 6.64 -0.49 23.20
N GLN A 171 7.40 0.27 22.41
CA GLN A 171 7.49 1.73 22.50
C GLN A 171 6.79 2.38 21.31
N LEU A 172 6.00 3.42 21.61
CA LEU A 172 5.31 4.22 20.60
C LEU A 172 6.24 5.35 20.09
N SER A 173 6.50 5.36 18.79
CA SER A 173 7.12 6.48 18.08
C SER A 173 6.15 7.11 17.09
N TYR A 174 6.53 8.28 16.56
CA TYR A 174 5.77 8.96 15.50
C TYR A 174 6.67 9.22 14.29
N ASP A 175 6.33 8.54 13.19
CA ASP A 175 7.15 8.51 11.98
C ASP A 175 6.41 9.18 10.80
N ASP A 176 7.15 9.47 9.71
CA ASP A 176 6.59 10.17 8.54
C ASP A 176 5.73 9.25 7.63
N ARG A 177 5.79 7.95 7.87
CA ARG A 177 5.06 6.91 7.13
C ARG A 177 4.33 5.98 8.11
N PRO A 178 3.22 5.34 7.70
CA PRO A 178 2.57 4.27 8.46
C PRO A 178 3.52 3.10 8.75
N ALA A 179 3.23 2.33 9.82
CA ALA A 179 4.08 1.25 10.32
C ALA A 179 4.51 0.24 9.24
N TYR A 180 3.60 -0.19 8.36
CA TYR A 180 3.91 -1.17 7.32
C TYR A 180 5.05 -0.76 6.36
N TYR A 181 5.33 0.55 6.20
CA TYR A 181 6.47 1.00 5.37
C TYR A 181 7.82 0.52 5.91
N TYR A 182 7.92 0.26 7.21
CA TYR A 182 9.17 -0.08 7.86
C TYR A 182 9.46 -1.59 7.86
N GLN A 183 8.56 -2.40 7.33
CA GLN A 183 8.77 -3.83 7.14
C GLN A 183 9.05 -4.12 5.66
N GLN A 184 10.19 -4.76 5.39
CA GLN A 184 10.63 -5.06 4.05
C GLN A 184 11.06 -6.53 3.92
N SER A 185 10.93 -7.05 2.72
CA SER A 185 11.51 -8.33 2.35
C SER A 185 12.27 -8.23 1.03
N GLY A 186 13.13 -9.21 0.78
CA GLY A 186 13.87 -9.32 -0.46
C GLY A 186 14.41 -10.72 -0.67
N VAL A 187 15.05 -10.92 -1.81
CA VAL A 187 15.63 -12.19 -2.20
C VAL A 187 17.10 -12.05 -2.57
N ILE A 188 17.89 -13.11 -2.40
CA ILE A 188 19.12 -13.30 -3.18
C ILE A 188 18.77 -14.34 -4.26
N PRO A 189 18.48 -13.90 -5.50
CA PRO A 189 18.22 -14.82 -6.59
C PRO A 189 19.52 -15.49 -7.02
N TYR A 190 19.49 -16.79 -7.24
CA TYR A 190 20.63 -17.58 -7.65
C TYR A 190 20.27 -18.58 -8.73
N ARG A 191 21.28 -19.03 -9.48
CA ARG A 191 21.19 -20.14 -10.43
C ARG A 191 22.51 -20.90 -10.48
N TRP A 192 22.46 -22.10 -11.04
CA TRP A 192 23.64 -22.84 -11.45
C TRP A 192 23.84 -22.69 -12.95
N ASP A 193 25.04 -22.30 -13.38
CA ASP A 193 25.42 -22.17 -14.79
C ASP A 193 26.80 -22.81 -14.98
N ASN A 194 26.88 -23.87 -15.79
CA ASN A 194 28.10 -24.67 -15.99
C ASN A 194 28.85 -25.00 -14.68
N GLU A 195 28.10 -25.51 -13.69
CA GLU A 195 28.61 -25.86 -12.34
C GLU A 195 29.06 -24.69 -11.46
N GLN A 196 28.92 -23.45 -11.94
CA GLN A 196 29.23 -22.25 -11.18
C GLN A 196 27.96 -21.66 -10.59
N LEU A 197 27.97 -21.45 -9.28
CA LEU A 197 26.90 -20.73 -8.60
C LEU A 197 26.99 -19.24 -8.96
N GLN A 198 25.90 -18.71 -9.50
CA GLN A 198 25.73 -17.31 -9.83
C GLN A 198 24.60 -16.70 -9.01
N VAL A 199 24.75 -15.43 -8.66
CA VAL A 199 23.70 -14.63 -8.00
C VAL A 199 23.29 -13.46 -8.90
N LEU A 200 22.01 -13.16 -8.94
CA LEU A 200 21.49 -12.02 -9.68
C LEU A 200 21.51 -10.80 -8.78
N LEU A 201 22.20 -9.76 -9.21
CA LEU A 201 22.12 -8.46 -8.56
C LEU A 201 21.34 -7.50 -9.44
N VAL A 202 20.74 -6.49 -8.82
CA VAL A 202 20.07 -5.38 -9.49
C VAL A 202 20.64 -4.06 -9.03
N THR A 203 20.64 -3.07 -9.90
CA THR A 203 20.96 -1.71 -9.51
C THR A 203 19.76 -1.00 -8.89
N LYS A 204 20.03 0.04 -8.10
CA LYS A 204 19.01 1.03 -7.76
C LYS A 204 18.56 1.81 -9.02
N ARG A 205 17.46 2.55 -8.91
CA ARG A 205 16.93 3.39 -10.01
C ARG A 205 17.94 4.44 -10.53
N ASP A 206 18.88 4.88 -9.70
CA ASP A 206 19.97 5.80 -10.06
C ASP A 206 21.15 5.10 -10.77
N ARG A 207 21.11 3.76 -10.88
CA ARG A 207 22.12 2.88 -11.50
C ARG A 207 23.52 2.95 -10.87
N GLU A 208 23.68 3.57 -9.70
CA GLU A 208 25.02 3.76 -9.10
C GLU A 208 25.50 2.56 -8.28
N LYS A 209 24.57 1.84 -7.64
CA LYS A 209 24.90 0.79 -6.67
C LYS A 209 24.12 -0.48 -6.92
N TRP A 210 24.83 -1.59 -6.93
CA TRP A 210 24.27 -2.93 -6.97
C TRP A 210 23.78 -3.37 -5.59
N GLY A 211 22.72 -4.17 -5.60
CA GLY A 211 22.10 -4.75 -4.43
C GLY A 211 21.21 -5.91 -4.85
N ILE A 212 20.23 -6.20 -3.99
CA ILE A 212 19.27 -7.28 -4.19
C ILE A 212 17.86 -6.71 -4.43
N PRO A 213 16.96 -7.48 -5.08
CA PRO A 213 15.55 -7.13 -5.17
C PRO A 213 14.92 -7.08 -3.79
N LYS A 214 14.29 -5.95 -3.44
CA LYS A 214 13.62 -5.79 -2.14
C LYS A 214 12.65 -4.61 -2.09
N GLY A 215 11.58 -4.78 -1.32
CA GLY A 215 10.60 -3.71 -1.12
C GLY A 215 9.77 -3.86 0.13
N ILE A 216 8.67 -3.12 0.19
CA ILE A 216 7.80 -3.05 1.37
C ILE A 216 6.92 -4.29 1.40
N ILE A 217 6.75 -4.91 2.56
CA ILE A 217 5.75 -5.96 2.74
C ILE A 217 4.37 -5.29 2.77
N GLU A 218 3.65 -5.38 1.65
CA GLU A 218 2.30 -4.80 1.56
C GLU A 218 1.34 -5.55 2.49
N PRO A 219 0.43 -4.85 3.19
CA PRO A 219 -0.59 -5.49 4.01
C PRO A 219 -1.37 -6.57 3.27
N GLY A 220 -1.48 -7.75 3.89
CA GLY A 220 -2.09 -8.93 3.30
C GLY A 220 -1.11 -9.89 2.60
N LEU A 221 0.15 -9.50 2.40
CA LEU A 221 1.20 -10.38 1.89
C LEU A 221 2.09 -10.92 3.02
N SER A 222 2.49 -12.18 2.89
CA SER A 222 3.64 -12.70 3.64
C SER A 222 4.94 -12.07 3.14
N ALA A 223 5.99 -12.18 3.96
CA ALA A 223 7.33 -11.70 3.58
C ALA A 223 7.84 -12.40 2.30
N ILE A 224 7.51 -13.68 2.09
CA ILE A 224 7.93 -14.45 0.92
C ILE A 224 7.17 -14.00 -0.33
N GLU A 225 5.85 -13.83 -0.26
CA GLU A 225 5.05 -13.32 -1.39
C GLU A 225 5.49 -11.92 -1.80
N SER A 226 5.74 -11.04 -0.83
CA SER A 226 6.32 -9.72 -1.10
C SER A 226 7.71 -9.82 -1.73
N ALA A 227 8.56 -10.73 -1.28
CA ALA A 227 9.91 -10.89 -1.83
C ALA A 227 9.87 -11.43 -3.28
N ALA A 228 8.94 -12.34 -3.60
CA ALA A 228 8.70 -12.84 -4.95
C ALA A 228 8.21 -11.72 -5.89
N LYS A 229 7.25 -10.91 -5.42
CA LYS A 229 6.75 -9.75 -6.17
C LYS A 229 7.88 -8.78 -6.51
N GLU A 230 8.73 -8.46 -5.55
CA GLU A 230 9.88 -7.56 -5.74
C GLU A 230 10.96 -8.17 -6.64
N ALA A 231 11.17 -9.49 -6.60
CA ALA A 231 12.07 -10.18 -7.53
C ALA A 231 11.61 -10.03 -8.99
N MET A 232 10.30 -10.17 -9.23
CA MET A 232 9.71 -9.97 -10.55
C MET A 232 9.75 -8.49 -10.96
N GLU A 233 9.34 -7.57 -10.10
CA GLU A 233 9.29 -6.14 -10.43
C GLU A 233 10.68 -5.51 -10.64
N GLU A 234 11.64 -5.79 -9.75
CA GLU A 234 12.95 -5.15 -9.78
C GLU A 234 13.98 -5.90 -10.63
N ALA A 235 13.84 -7.21 -10.81
CA ALA A 235 14.80 -8.06 -11.53
C ALA A 235 14.21 -8.88 -12.67
N GLY A 236 12.88 -8.87 -12.87
CA GLY A 236 12.22 -9.80 -13.78
C GLY A 236 12.52 -11.26 -13.47
N ALA A 237 12.79 -11.62 -12.20
CA ALA A 237 13.18 -12.96 -11.81
C ALA A 237 11.99 -13.77 -11.30
N ILE A 238 11.81 -14.97 -11.84
CA ILE A 238 10.76 -15.93 -11.48
C ILE A 238 11.44 -17.21 -11.02
N GLY A 239 10.92 -17.83 -9.94
CA GLY A 239 11.53 -19.01 -9.37
C GLY A 239 11.01 -19.38 -7.98
N GLU A 240 11.66 -20.37 -7.38
CA GLU A 240 11.30 -20.93 -6.08
C GLU A 240 12.01 -20.17 -4.94
N ILE A 241 11.26 -19.71 -3.94
CA ILE A 241 11.82 -19.10 -2.72
C ILE A 241 11.78 -20.10 -1.57
N TYR A 242 12.91 -20.32 -0.91
CA TYR A 242 12.94 -21.17 0.29
C TYR A 242 12.60 -20.36 1.55
N PRO A 243 11.77 -20.89 2.46
CA PRO A 243 11.19 -20.12 3.56
C PRO A 243 12.16 -19.78 4.69
N ASP A 244 13.26 -20.52 4.87
CA ASP A 244 14.23 -20.13 5.89
C ASP A 244 15.07 -18.96 5.36
N ALA A 245 15.01 -17.83 6.05
CA ALA A 245 15.74 -16.63 5.66
C ALA A 245 17.27 -16.85 5.70
N LEU A 246 18.00 -16.23 4.77
CA LEU A 246 19.46 -16.13 4.84
C LEU A 246 19.93 -15.19 5.96
N GLY A 247 19.07 -14.25 6.33
CA GLY A 247 19.28 -13.37 7.47
C GLY A 247 18.39 -12.14 7.45
N ARG A 248 18.65 -11.23 8.39
CA ARG A 248 17.97 -9.94 8.51
C ARG A 248 18.99 -8.81 8.67
N TYR A 249 18.65 -7.62 8.20
CA TYR A 249 19.42 -6.41 8.46
C TYR A 249 18.51 -5.18 8.55
N GLN A 250 19.02 -4.12 9.15
CA GLN A 250 18.30 -2.86 9.31
C GLN A 250 18.90 -1.75 8.44
N GLN A 251 18.07 -0.79 8.03
CA GLN A 251 18.55 0.44 7.41
C GLN A 251 17.61 1.61 7.70
N ASN A 252 18.15 2.82 7.77
CA ASN A 252 17.33 4.02 7.93
C ASN A 252 16.74 4.48 6.59
N LYS A 253 15.43 4.66 6.54
CA LYS A 253 14.71 5.16 5.37
C LYS A 253 13.42 5.85 5.82
N TRP A 254 13.04 6.93 5.14
CA TRP A 254 11.81 7.69 5.44
C TRP A 254 11.70 8.13 6.92
N GLY A 255 12.81 8.57 7.51
CA GLY A 255 12.84 9.06 8.89
C GLY A 255 12.72 7.97 9.98
N GLY A 256 12.69 6.68 9.61
CA GLY A 256 12.63 5.56 10.55
C GLY A 256 13.57 4.41 10.16
N THR A 257 13.60 3.37 10.98
CA THR A 257 14.40 2.16 10.75
C THR A 257 13.54 1.11 10.06
N CYS A 258 13.98 0.64 8.90
CA CYS A 258 13.36 -0.47 8.18
C CYS A 258 14.07 -1.78 8.54
N ASP A 259 13.28 -2.82 8.82
CA ASP A 259 13.74 -4.20 8.94
C ASP A 259 13.61 -4.91 7.60
N ILE A 260 14.68 -5.57 7.15
CA ILE A 260 14.72 -6.30 5.88
C ILE A 260 15.00 -7.78 6.19
N THR A 261 14.08 -8.66 5.81
CA THR A 261 14.32 -10.12 5.80
C THR A 261 14.65 -10.59 4.39
N VAL A 262 15.72 -11.37 4.24
CA VAL A 262 16.21 -11.81 2.92
C VAL A 262 16.13 -13.32 2.79
N TYR A 263 15.54 -13.79 1.70
CA TYR A 263 15.34 -15.21 1.41
C TYR A 263 16.21 -15.66 0.22
N PRO A 264 16.62 -16.93 0.16
CA PRO A 264 17.24 -17.47 -1.04
C PRO A 264 16.15 -17.75 -2.11
N MET A 265 16.43 -17.45 -3.37
CA MET A 265 15.52 -17.74 -4.48
C MET A 265 16.24 -18.45 -5.61
N HIS A 266 15.82 -19.68 -5.94
CA HIS A 266 16.30 -20.38 -7.11
C HIS A 266 15.55 -19.89 -8.35
N VAL A 267 16.24 -19.18 -9.23
CA VAL A 267 15.64 -18.59 -10.43
C VAL A 267 15.48 -19.67 -11.49
N THR A 268 14.25 -19.89 -11.93
CA THR A 268 13.90 -20.81 -13.02
C THR A 268 13.80 -20.06 -14.35
N GLU A 269 13.40 -18.79 -14.31
CA GLU A 269 13.13 -18.00 -15.50
C GLU A 269 13.45 -16.51 -15.26
N LEU A 270 13.88 -15.83 -16.32
CA LEU A 270 13.94 -14.38 -16.37
C LEU A 270 12.91 -13.87 -17.39
N ALA A 271 12.02 -12.99 -16.94
CA ALA A 271 11.10 -12.27 -17.80
C ALA A 271 11.87 -11.50 -18.88
N ASP A 272 11.32 -11.41 -20.08
CA ASP A 272 11.86 -10.59 -21.17
C ASP A 272 11.79 -9.08 -20.86
N ASP A 273 12.45 -8.27 -21.69
CA ASP A 273 12.53 -6.81 -21.53
C ASP A 273 11.19 -6.08 -21.71
N THR A 274 10.14 -6.74 -22.20
CA THR A 274 8.79 -6.17 -22.29
C THR A 274 7.96 -6.39 -21.03
N HIS A 275 8.29 -7.40 -20.23
CA HIS A 275 7.54 -7.78 -19.03
C HIS A 275 8.21 -7.38 -17.70
N TRP A 276 9.35 -6.68 -17.75
CA TRP A 276 10.04 -6.15 -16.57
C TRP A 276 10.32 -4.64 -16.71
N GLU A 277 10.55 -3.93 -15.59
CA GLU A 277 10.88 -2.48 -15.61
C GLU A 277 12.32 -2.20 -16.16
N SER A 278 12.61 -2.68 -17.38
CA SER A 278 13.93 -2.64 -18.03
C SER A 278 14.52 -1.25 -18.18
N ASP A 279 13.65 -0.25 -18.31
CA ASP A 279 14.08 1.14 -18.46
C ASP A 279 14.66 1.75 -17.17
N LYS A 280 14.32 1.20 -16.00
CA LYS A 280 14.61 1.85 -14.71
C LYS A 280 15.76 1.20 -13.95
N ARG A 281 16.12 -0.04 -14.24
CA ARG A 281 17.16 -0.77 -13.52
C ARG A 281 18.00 -1.59 -14.48
N LEU A 282 19.18 -1.96 -14.03
CA LEU A 282 20.02 -2.98 -14.64
C LEU A 282 19.99 -4.23 -13.75
N ARG A 283 19.97 -5.41 -14.36
CA ARG A 283 20.15 -6.71 -13.71
C ARG A 283 21.33 -7.43 -14.33
N GLN A 284 22.10 -8.16 -13.53
CA GLN A 284 23.23 -8.93 -14.03
C GLN A 284 23.54 -10.13 -13.13
N TRP A 285 23.87 -11.25 -13.75
CA TRP A 285 24.40 -12.42 -13.08
C TRP A 285 25.87 -12.21 -12.72
N PHE A 286 26.20 -12.46 -11.46
CA PHE A 286 27.56 -12.41 -10.94
C PHE A 286 27.96 -13.79 -10.44
N LEU A 287 29.19 -14.19 -10.73
CA LEU A 287 29.87 -15.20 -9.92
C LEU A 287 29.94 -14.74 -8.47
N VAL A 288 29.83 -15.67 -7.52
CA VAL A 288 29.81 -15.36 -6.08
C VAL A 288 30.95 -14.42 -5.69
N ASP A 289 32.19 -14.73 -6.05
CA ASP A 289 33.34 -13.90 -5.68
C ASP A 289 33.26 -12.47 -6.25
N ALA A 290 32.72 -12.32 -7.45
CA ALA A 290 32.49 -11.00 -8.03
C ALA A 290 31.37 -10.27 -7.28
N ALA A 291 30.26 -10.93 -6.95
CA ALA A 291 29.17 -10.36 -6.18
C ALA A 291 29.63 -9.86 -4.80
N LEU A 292 30.47 -10.64 -4.10
CA LEU A 292 31.01 -10.28 -2.79
C LEU A 292 31.90 -9.03 -2.83
N ARG A 293 32.60 -8.78 -3.95
CA ARG A 293 33.41 -7.55 -4.15
C ARG A 293 32.56 -6.35 -4.59
N THR A 294 31.47 -6.60 -5.30
CA THR A 294 30.58 -5.55 -5.83
C THR A 294 29.66 -4.95 -4.75
N LEU A 295 29.22 -5.76 -3.78
CA LEU A 295 28.28 -5.32 -2.76
C LEU A 295 28.94 -4.44 -1.70
N THR A 296 28.26 -3.33 -1.37
CA THR A 296 28.71 -2.39 -0.35
C THR A 296 28.22 -2.72 1.06
N LYS A 297 27.19 -3.56 1.19
CA LYS A 297 26.60 -3.94 2.48
C LYS A 297 27.21 -5.24 3.02
N PRO A 298 27.87 -5.22 4.19
CA PRO A 298 28.48 -6.41 4.77
C PRO A 298 27.46 -7.49 5.11
N GLU A 299 26.23 -7.13 5.46
CA GLU A 299 25.16 -8.08 5.78
C GLU A 299 24.76 -8.90 4.54
N LEU A 300 24.68 -8.27 3.36
CA LEU A 300 24.39 -8.98 2.11
C LEU A 300 25.54 -9.90 1.71
N VAL A 301 26.79 -9.48 1.92
CA VAL A 301 27.99 -10.31 1.72
C VAL A 301 27.93 -11.56 2.62
N ALA A 302 27.56 -11.40 3.89
CA ALA A 302 27.38 -12.52 4.82
C ALA A 302 26.26 -13.46 4.38
N MET A 303 25.12 -12.92 3.91
CA MET A 303 24.00 -13.72 3.43
C MET A 303 24.33 -14.51 2.15
N ILE A 304 25.10 -13.96 1.22
CA ILE A 304 25.58 -14.70 0.04
C ILE A 304 26.53 -15.84 0.47
N ARG A 305 27.41 -15.61 1.45
CA ARG A 305 28.24 -16.70 2.01
C ARG A 305 27.42 -17.76 2.76
N ALA A 306 26.30 -17.38 3.35
CA ALA A 306 25.37 -18.35 3.94
C ALA A 306 24.66 -19.16 2.85
N LEU A 307 24.25 -18.50 1.76
CA LEU A 307 23.65 -19.15 0.60
C LEU A 307 24.57 -20.23 0.03
N THR A 308 25.85 -19.94 -0.20
CA THR A 308 26.81 -20.90 -0.80
C THR A 308 26.98 -22.18 0.03
N LYS A 309 26.84 -22.08 1.35
CA LYS A 309 26.91 -23.24 2.25
C LYS A 309 25.63 -24.06 2.24
N ARG A 310 24.50 -23.41 1.95
CA ARG A 310 23.16 -23.99 2.01
C ARG A 310 22.76 -24.68 0.72
N VAL A 311 23.06 -24.07 -0.43
CA VAL A 311 22.67 -24.60 -1.73
C VAL A 311 23.72 -25.58 -2.21
N GLN A 312 23.34 -26.85 -2.27
CA GLN A 312 24.14 -27.90 -2.90
C GLN A 312 23.58 -28.16 -4.29
N LYS A 313 24.44 -28.58 -5.21
CA LYS A 313 24.01 -28.99 -6.56
C LYS A 313 23.02 -30.15 -6.40
N GLN A 314 21.78 -30.00 -6.85
CA GLN A 314 20.92 -31.16 -7.08
C GLN A 314 21.56 -31.93 -8.23
N SER A 315 21.96 -33.17 -7.95
CA SER A 315 22.65 -34.06 -8.90
C SER A 315 21.69 -34.56 -9.98
#